data_AF-A0A3N4HPZ0-F1
#
_entry.id   AF-A0A3N4HPZ0-F1
#
_cell.length_a   1.000
_cell.length_b   1.000
_cell.length_c   1.000
_cell.angle_alpha   90.00
_cell.angle_beta   90.00
_cell.angle_gamma   90.00
#
_symmetry.space_group_name_H-M   'P 1'
#
loop_
_entity.id
_entity.type
_entity.pdbx_description
1 polymer ?
#
loop_
_entity_poly.entity_id
_entity_poly.type
_entity_poly.pdbx_seq_one_letter_code
_entity_poly.pdbx_strand_id
1 'polypeptide(L)'
;VSVRFLGEGMFNKAYLVKVLGVEKEFFFRVRLPVDPHHRTASEVATLEFLRRNTSIPVPRVYAYDSSSDNSLKFKWILMDRVKGVPLREVWDSIKLEHMVDVVNSST
;
A
#
# COMPACT_ATOMS: atom_id res chain seq x y z
N VAL A 1 -0.35 11.58 17.53
CA VAL A 1 -0.06 10.75 16.33
C VAL A 1 1.38 10.28 16.44
N SER A 2 1.67 9.02 16.14
CA SER A 2 3.04 8.50 16.06
C SER A 2 3.33 7.96 14.66
N VAL A 3 4.55 8.17 14.18
CA VAL A 3 5.00 7.74 12.86
C VAL A 3 6.28 6.93 13.01
N ARG A 4 6.32 5.73 12.45
CA ARG A 4 7.47 4.82 12.50
C ARG A 4 7.89 4.43 11.09
N PHE A 5 9.17 4.53 10.77
CA PHE A 5 9.72 4.05 9.51
C PHE A 5 9.61 2.51 9.41
N LEU A 6 9.16 2.01 8.26
CA LEU A 6 9.02 0.59 7.97
C LEU A 6 10.07 0.08 6.99
N GLY A 7 10.46 0.91 6.03
CA GLY A 7 11.41 0.52 5.00
C GLY A 7 11.46 1.49 3.83
N GLU A 8 12.44 1.27 2.97
CA GLU A 8 12.66 2.07 1.76
C GLU A 8 12.89 1.14 0.58
N GLY A 9 12.24 1.45 -0.53
CA GLY A 9 12.53 0.88 -1.84
C GLY A 9 13.10 1.96 -2.76
N MET A 10 13.36 1.58 -4.01
CA MET A 10 14.06 2.43 -4.99
C MET A 10 13.52 3.87 -5.12
N PHE A 11 12.20 4.05 -5.02
CA PHE A 11 11.54 5.37 -5.15
C PHE A 11 10.54 5.68 -4.04
N ASN A 12 10.46 4.83 -3.00
CA ASN A 12 9.40 4.89 -2.01
C ASN A 12 9.95 4.75 -0.59
N LYS A 13 9.55 5.64 0.31
CA LYS A 13 9.72 5.45 1.75
C LYS A 13 8.38 5.09 2.38
N ALA A 14 8.38 4.09 3.24
CA ALA A 14 7.20 3.54 3.88
C ALA A 14 7.22 3.81 5.39
N TYR A 15 6.07 4.24 5.91
CA TYR A 15 5.88 4.58 7.30
C TYR A 15 4.59 3.96 7.84
N LEU A 16 4.62 3.55 9.09
CA LEU A 16 3.46 3.17 9.88
C LEU A 16 2.99 4.40 10.66
N VAL A 17 1.72 4.76 10.51
CA VAL A 17 1.10 5.86 11.24
C VAL A 17 0.09 5.29 12.22
N LYS A 18 0.20 5.67 13.50
CA LYS A 18 -0.79 5.38 14.54
C LYS A 18 -1.36 6.67 15.10
N VAL A 19 -2.67 6.70 15.31
CA VAL A 19 -3.37 7.86 15.89
C VAL A 19 -3.87 7.46 17.27
N LEU A 20 -3.64 8.29 18.27
CA LEU A 20 -4.09 8.01 19.64
C LEU A 20 -5.62 8.01 19.66
N GLY A 21 -6.22 6.97 20.28
CA GLY A 21 -7.67 6.79 20.30
C GLY A 21 -8.27 6.14 19.05
N VAL A 22 -7.44 5.80 18.04
CA VAL A 22 -7.86 5.02 16.87
C VAL A 22 -7.16 3.68 16.91
N GLU A 23 -7.93 2.58 16.96
CA GLU A 23 -7.37 1.22 16.98
C GLU A 23 -6.68 0.87 15.66
N LYS A 24 -7.16 1.43 14.55
CA LYS A 24 -6.62 1.19 13.22
C LYS A 24 -5.25 1.84 13.02
N GLU A 25 -4.37 1.09 12.37
CA GLU A 25 -3.08 1.59 11.91
C GLU A 25 -3.12 1.88 10.41
N PHE A 26 -2.36 2.89 10.00
CA PHE A 26 -2.31 3.34 8.61
C PHE A 26 -0.93 3.16 8.03
N PHE A 27 -0.89 2.87 6.73
CA PHE A 27 0.32 2.85 5.94
C PHE A 27 0.43 4.17 5.18
N PHE A 28 1.55 4.85 5.39
CA PHE A 28 1.87 6.11 4.73
C PHE A 28 3.10 5.93 3.86
N ARG A 29 2.95 6.19 2.56
CA ARG A 29 4.02 6.04 1.58
C ARG A 29 4.36 7.38 0.94
N VAL A 30 5.64 7.72 0.96
CA VAL A 30 6.18 8.93 0.33
C VAL A 30 7.01 8.52 -0.88
N ARG A 31 6.86 9.22 -2.00
CA ARG A 31 7.56 8.97 -3.25
C ARG A 31 8.55 10.06 -3.60
N LEU A 32 9.72 9.63 -4.06
CA LEU A 32 10.74 10.54 -4.60
C LEU A 32 10.24 11.19 -5.91
N PRO A 33 10.59 12.46 -6.17
CA PRO A 33 10.08 13.24 -7.30
C PRO A 33 10.90 12.99 -8.58
N VAL A 34 11.25 11.73 -8.84
CA VAL A 34 12.09 11.31 -10.00
C VAL A 34 11.23 10.67 -11.10
N ASP A 35 9.96 10.43 -10.80
CA ASP A 35 9.05 9.61 -11.58
C ASP A 35 8.22 10.41 -12.60
N PRO A 36 7.88 9.84 -13.78
CA PRO A 36 6.92 10.44 -14.71
C PRO A 36 5.63 10.98 -14.05
N HIS A 37 5.04 11.95 -14.74
CA HIS A 37 3.79 12.56 -14.33
C HIS A 37 2.68 11.48 -14.19
N HIS A 38 1.81 11.63 -13.19
CA HIS A 38 0.63 10.79 -12.91
C HIS A 38 0.80 9.41 -12.26
N ARG A 39 2.00 8.85 -12.05
CA ARG A 39 2.11 7.48 -11.45
C ARG A 39 1.37 7.32 -10.12
N THR A 40 1.31 8.35 -9.27
CA THR A 40 0.58 8.28 -7.98
C THR A 40 -0.92 8.30 -8.19
N ALA A 41 -1.41 9.12 -9.11
CA ALA A 41 -2.82 9.15 -9.46
C ALA A 41 -3.27 7.83 -10.10
N SER A 42 -2.48 7.28 -11.03
CA SER A 42 -2.76 5.99 -11.66
C SER A 42 -2.82 4.85 -10.64
N GLU A 43 -1.92 4.83 -9.65
CA GLU A 43 -1.94 3.80 -8.62
C GLU A 43 -3.19 3.87 -7.73
N VAL A 44 -3.58 5.08 -7.32
CA VAL A 44 -4.84 5.28 -6.57
C VAL A 44 -6.05 4.87 -7.40
N ALA A 45 -6.08 5.25 -8.68
CA ALA A 45 -7.17 4.87 -9.60
C ALA A 45 -7.26 3.34 -9.75
N THR A 46 -6.13 2.65 -9.90
CA THR A 46 -6.11 1.18 -9.98
C THR A 46 -6.59 0.53 -8.69
N LEU A 47 -6.16 1.01 -7.51
CA LEU A 47 -6.62 0.47 -6.23
C LEU A 47 -8.14 0.66 -6.06
N GLU A 48 -8.65 1.83 -6.42
CA GLU A 48 -10.09 2.11 -6.34
C GLU A 48 -10.89 1.29 -7.36
N PHE A 49 -10.34 1.07 -8.56
CA PHE A 49 -10.93 0.19 -9.56
C PHE A 49 -11.02 -1.25 -9.06
N LEU A 50 -9.91 -1.82 -8.55
CA LEU A 50 -9.89 -3.18 -8.01
C LEU A 50 -10.90 -3.33 -6.87
N ARG A 51 -10.91 -2.37 -5.92
CA ARG A 51 -11.84 -2.37 -4.79
C ARG A 51 -13.32 -2.40 -5.19
N ARG A 52 -13.67 -1.82 -6.35
CA ARG A 52 -15.05 -1.75 -6.84
C ARG A 52 -15.44 -2.92 -7.72
N ASN A 53 -14.49 -3.52 -8.43
CA ASN A 53 -14.76 -4.46 -9.51
C ASN A 53 -14.30 -5.89 -9.21
N THR A 54 -13.56 -6.13 -8.12
CA THR A 54 -13.08 -7.47 -7.75
C THR A 54 -13.32 -7.75 -6.27
N SER A 55 -13.26 -9.03 -5.90
CA SER A 55 -13.29 -9.51 -4.52
C SER A 55 -11.91 -9.48 -3.85
N ILE A 56 -10.86 -9.10 -4.58
CA ILE A 56 -9.48 -9.11 -4.08
C ILE A 56 -9.34 -8.02 -3.01
N PRO A 57 -8.89 -8.36 -1.80
CA PRO A 57 -8.73 -7.37 -0.74
C PRO A 57 -7.57 -6.42 -1.09
N VAL A 58 -7.90 -5.18 -1.41
CA VAL A 58 -6.93 -4.10 -1.64
C VAL A 58 -7.02 -3.04 -0.54
N PRO A 59 -5.92 -2.37 -0.19
CA PRO A 59 -5.94 -1.33 0.83
C PRO A 59 -6.82 -0.16 0.40
N ARG A 60 -7.67 0.32 1.31
CA ARG A 60 -8.44 1.54 1.10
C ARG A 60 -7.51 2.76 1.16
N VAL A 61 -7.52 3.59 0.13
CA VAL A 61 -6.86 4.89 0.13
C VAL A 61 -7.74 5.91 0.87
N TYR A 62 -7.15 6.63 1.84
CA TYR A 62 -7.83 7.67 2.61
C TYR A 62 -7.56 9.07 2.07
N ALA A 63 -6.30 9.32 1.74
CA ALA A 63 -5.85 10.59 1.20
C ALA A 63 -4.58 10.35 0.39
N TYR A 64 -4.35 11.19 -0.61
CA TYR A 64 -3.11 11.17 -1.37
C TYR A 64 -2.85 12.56 -1.95
N ASP A 65 -1.61 12.82 -2.29
CA ASP A 65 -1.24 13.94 -3.13
C ASP A 65 -0.30 13.46 -4.23
N SER A 66 -0.73 13.66 -5.48
CA SER A 66 0.05 13.29 -6.67
C SER A 66 0.97 14.41 -7.16
N SER A 67 0.88 15.59 -6.57
CA SER A 67 1.79 16.72 -6.80
C SER A 67 2.97 16.68 -5.83
N SER A 68 4.07 17.31 -6.22
CA SER A 68 5.16 17.69 -5.31
C SER A 68 4.99 19.12 -4.80
N ASP A 69 3.98 19.85 -5.27
CA ASP A 69 3.65 21.19 -4.77
C ASP A 69 2.75 21.08 -3.53
N ASN A 70 3.32 20.53 -2.47
CA ASN A 70 2.69 20.44 -1.16
C ASN A 70 3.71 20.68 -0.05
N SER A 71 3.26 20.65 1.20
CA SER A 71 4.10 20.88 2.37
C SER A 71 5.24 19.87 2.53
N LEU A 72 5.06 18.65 2.04
CA LEU A 72 6.07 17.59 2.09
C LEU A 72 7.04 17.65 0.92
N LYS A 73 6.75 18.41 -0.14
CA LYS A 73 7.57 18.46 -1.38
C LYS A 73 7.75 17.13 -2.09
N PHE A 74 6.91 16.15 -1.74
CA PHE A 74 6.91 14.80 -2.28
C PHE A 74 5.48 14.35 -2.56
N LYS A 75 5.32 13.42 -3.52
CA LYS A 75 4.04 12.75 -3.74
C LYS A 75 3.82 11.72 -2.63
N TRP A 76 2.59 11.51 -2.16
CA TRP A 76 2.34 10.58 -1.06
C TRP A 76 0.95 9.94 -1.11
N ILE A 77 0.79 8.80 -0.42
CA ILE A 77 -0.49 8.11 -0.23
C ILE A 77 -0.61 7.67 1.24
N LEU A 78 -1.77 7.94 1.85
CA LEU A 78 -2.20 7.40 3.13
C LEU A 78 -3.30 6.36 2.90
N MET A 79 -3.10 5.14 3.38
CA MET A 79 -4.01 4.02 3.14
C MET A 79 -4.02 3.02 4.29
N ASP A 80 -4.88 2.01 4.19
CA ASP A 80 -4.92 0.89 5.13
C ASP A 80 -3.56 0.19 5.26
N ARG A 81 -3.19 -0.16 6.50
CA ARG A 81 -2.16 -1.16 6.73
C ARG A 81 -2.77 -2.55 6.52
N VAL A 82 -2.34 -3.24 5.47
CA VAL A 82 -2.65 -4.66 5.29
C VAL A 82 -1.72 -5.50 6.17
N LYS A 83 -2.29 -6.36 7.00
CA LYS A 83 -1.54 -7.33 7.81
C LYS A 83 -1.28 -8.58 6.96
N GLY A 84 -0.05 -9.04 6.92
CA GLY A 84 0.34 -10.24 6.19
C GLY A 84 1.84 -10.36 6.06
N VAL A 85 2.27 -11.43 5.40
CA VAL A 85 3.68 -11.66 5.01
C VAL A 85 3.75 -11.74 3.49
N PRO A 86 4.84 -11.24 2.86
CA PRO A 86 5.02 -11.41 1.43
C PRO A 86 4.98 -12.89 1.05
N LEU A 87 4.18 -13.25 0.04
CA LEU A 87 3.99 -14.65 -0.39
C LEU A 87 5.33 -15.35 -0.68
N ARG A 88 6.30 -14.64 -1.26
CA ARG A 88 7.66 -15.16 -1.54
C ARG A 88 8.38 -15.71 -0.31
N GLU A 89 8.07 -15.21 0.89
CA GLU A 89 8.75 -15.61 2.14
C GLU A 89 8.20 -16.92 2.69
N VAL A 90 7.00 -17.31 2.25
CA VAL A 90 6.31 -18.52 2.72
C VAL A 90 6.00 -19.51 1.59
N TRP A 91 6.42 -19.20 0.36
CA TRP A 91 6.09 -20.00 -0.83
C TRP A 91 6.61 -21.44 -0.73
N ASP A 92 7.83 -21.64 -0.25
CA ASP A 92 8.41 -22.98 -0.16
C ASP A 92 7.90 -23.78 1.05
N SER A 93 7.26 -23.10 2.01
CA SER A 93 6.73 -23.71 3.24
C SER A 93 5.21 -23.90 3.22
N ILE A 94 4.52 -23.38 2.21
CA ILE A 94 3.07 -23.52 2.07
C ILE A 94 2.72 -24.92 1.56
N LYS A 95 1.71 -25.54 2.18
CA LYS A 95 1.19 -26.83 1.73
C LYS A 95 0.51 -26.69 0.37
N LEU A 96 0.58 -27.73 -0.46
CA LEU A 96 -0.03 -27.74 -1.79
C LEU A 96 -1.51 -27.34 -1.78
N GLU A 97 -2.27 -27.81 -0.78
CA GLU A 97 -3.69 -27.47 -0.58
C GLU A 97 -3.90 -25.95 -0.52
N HIS A 98 -3.08 -25.24 0.27
CA HIS A 98 -3.17 -23.78 0.39
C HIS A 98 -2.60 -23.04 -0.83
N MET A 99 -1.66 -23.64 -1.58
CA MET A 99 -1.19 -23.07 -2.85
C MET A 99 -2.33 -22.99 -3.87
N VAL A 100 -3.17 -24.04 -3.93
CA VAL A 100 -4.34 -24.07 -4.82
C VAL A 100 -5.31 -22.95 -4.47
N ASP A 101 -5.55 -22.69 -3.18
CA ASP A 101 -6.41 -21.59 -2.74
C ASP A 101 -5.85 -20.21 -3.12
N VAL A 102 -4.53 -20.00 -2.99
CA VAL A 102 -3.88 -18.75 -3.40
C VAL A 102 -4.00 -18.51 -4.91
N VAL A 103 -3.85 -19.56 -5.72
CA VAL A 103 -4.01 -19.47 -7.18
C VAL A 103 -5.47 -19.18 -7.56
N ASN A 104 -6.41 -19.89 -6.95
CA ASN A 104 -7.84 -19.74 -7.24
C ASN A 104 -8.40 -18.39 -6.75
N SER A 105 -7.91 -17.85 -5.63
CA SER A 105 -8.33 -16.54 -5.13
C SER A 105 -7.82 -15.36 -5.96
N SER A 106 -6.91 -15.62 -6.90
CA SER A 106 -6.33 -14.60 -7.80
C SER A 106 -7.04 -14.52 -9.17
N THR A 107 -7.97 -15.43 -9.47
CA THR A 107 -8.73 -15.52 -10.75
C THR A 107 -10.20 -15.22 -10.52
#